data_AF-A0A954XRH8-F1
#
_entry.id   AF-A0A954XRH8-F1
#
_cell.length_a   1.000
_cell.length_b   1.000
_cell.length_c   1.000
_cell.angle_alpha   90.00
_cell.angle_beta   90.00
_cell.angle_gamma   90.00
#
_symmetry.space_group_name_H-M   'P 1'
#
loop_
_entity.id
_entity.type
_entity.pdbx_description
1 polymer ?
#
loop_
_entity_poly.entity_id
_entity_poly.type
_entity_poly.pdbx_seq_one_letter_code
_entity_poly.pdbx_strand_id
1 'polypeptide(L)'
;MAWIEAHQELRDHPKTKRAARTLGISRPQMIGHLFCLWWWSLDYAEDGNLSAFDAEDIADAAEWDGDADAFVSALVDCGPADRPGFLVDTDGVLTIRDWSQYGGKYITKRNQSRDRQREYRERNAAKAENNADVTRYASVSNTPREEKRREEDRTEDNSTTDPVRVAVAAWESLGLTINPFTFQQLAAAVDEWSESGHPEYVTLAIEEAGRQNKRSWAYVEGILKRCRADGTAPSYTNGETKKADAPAVPVKIDILWGDGTVEEKEVLARV
;
A
#
# COMPACT_ATOMS: atom_id res chain seq x y z
N MET A 1 -2.42 -4.56 12.94
CA MET A 1 -2.06 -3.86 14.19
C MET A 1 -2.32 -2.38 13.99
N ALA A 2 -3.14 -1.81 14.86
CA ALA A 2 -3.40 -0.38 14.87
C ALA A 2 -2.37 0.31 15.76
N TRP A 3 -1.92 1.49 15.38
CA TRP A 3 -0.98 2.31 16.15
C TRP A 3 -1.44 3.76 16.09
N ILE A 4 -1.20 4.49 17.17
CA ILE A 4 -1.50 5.92 17.28
C ILE A 4 -0.19 6.66 17.52
N GLU A 5 0.03 7.74 16.80
CA GLU A 5 1.17 8.62 17.00
C GLU A 5 1.00 9.43 18.30
N ALA A 6 1.95 9.31 19.23
CA ALA A 6 1.96 10.08 20.45
C ALA A 6 2.74 11.39 20.25
N HIS A 7 2.02 12.51 20.11
CA HIS A 7 2.66 13.82 19.99
C HIS A 7 3.21 14.31 21.33
N GLN A 8 4.48 14.73 21.35
CA GLN A 8 5.16 15.25 22.56
C GLN A 8 4.41 16.41 23.24
N GLU A 9 3.66 17.19 22.47
CA GLU A 9 2.91 18.36 22.94
C GLU A 9 1.73 17.97 23.82
N LEU A 10 1.20 16.75 23.68
CA LEU A 10 0.02 16.27 24.42
C LEU A 10 0.21 16.38 25.93
N ARG A 11 1.44 16.12 26.40
CA ARG A 11 1.79 16.21 27.81
C ARG A 11 1.51 17.61 28.34
N ASP A 12 2.02 18.62 27.65
CA ASP A 12 2.02 20.02 28.09
C ASP A 12 0.83 20.84 27.57
N HIS A 13 -0.04 20.21 26.79
CA HIS A 13 -1.21 20.83 26.19
C HIS A 13 -2.21 21.38 27.22
N PRO A 14 -2.76 22.61 27.03
CA PRO A 14 -3.71 23.21 27.96
C PRO A 14 -4.96 22.37 28.22
N LYS A 15 -5.49 21.67 27.20
CA LYS A 15 -6.67 20.80 27.36
C LYS A 15 -6.38 19.64 28.30
N THR A 16 -5.25 18.95 28.14
CA THR A 16 -4.81 17.84 29.02
C THR A 16 -4.68 18.33 30.46
N LYS A 17 -4.05 19.50 30.67
CA LYS A 17 -3.89 20.09 32.01
C LYS A 17 -5.24 20.45 32.64
N ARG A 18 -6.18 20.97 31.86
CA ARG A 18 -7.52 21.32 32.32
C ARG A 18 -8.34 20.08 32.68
N ALA A 19 -8.42 19.10 31.78
CA ALA A 19 -9.15 17.84 32.01
C ALA A 19 -8.62 17.11 33.26
N ALA A 20 -7.30 16.96 33.38
CA ALA A 20 -6.67 16.35 34.56
C ALA A 20 -7.03 17.08 35.86
N ARG A 21 -7.03 18.42 35.85
CA ARG A 21 -7.42 19.23 37.02
C ARG A 21 -8.90 19.11 37.35
N THR A 22 -9.78 19.09 36.34
CA THR A 22 -11.23 18.95 36.53
C THR A 22 -11.56 17.59 37.18
N LEU A 23 -10.90 16.53 36.75
CA LEU A 23 -11.10 15.17 37.27
C LEU A 23 -10.27 14.85 38.53
N GLY A 24 -9.40 15.76 38.96
CA GLY A 24 -8.56 15.57 40.15
C GLY A 24 -7.45 14.52 39.99
N ILE A 25 -7.03 14.21 38.76
CA ILE A 25 -6.02 13.19 38.45
C ILE A 25 -4.70 13.78 37.97
N SER A 26 -3.66 12.94 37.93
CA SER A 26 -2.36 13.34 37.40
C SER A 26 -2.40 13.47 35.86
N ARG A 27 -1.53 14.31 35.30
CA ARG A 27 -1.40 14.44 33.83
C ARG A 27 -1.06 13.12 33.14
N PRO A 28 -0.13 12.27 33.66
CA PRO A 28 0.13 10.96 33.07
C PRO A 28 -1.10 10.05 33.04
N GLN A 29 -1.92 10.03 34.09
CA GLN A 29 -3.18 9.27 34.11
C GLN A 29 -4.14 9.76 33.02
N MET A 30 -4.36 11.08 32.93
CA MET A 30 -5.23 11.65 31.89
C MET A 30 -4.75 11.26 30.48
N ILE A 31 -3.44 11.29 30.23
CA ILE A 31 -2.87 10.86 28.95
C ILE A 31 -3.14 9.36 28.71
N GLY A 32 -3.02 8.53 29.73
CA GLY A 32 -3.36 7.10 29.67
C GLY A 32 -4.81 6.89 29.25
N HIS A 33 -5.76 7.52 29.93
CA HIS A 33 -7.18 7.41 29.61
C HIS A 33 -7.50 7.89 28.18
N LEU A 34 -6.85 8.96 27.71
CA LEU A 34 -6.99 9.41 26.33
C LEU A 34 -6.52 8.35 25.33
N PHE A 35 -5.38 7.69 25.57
CA PHE A 35 -4.89 6.63 24.69
C PHE A 35 -5.79 5.40 24.71
N CYS A 36 -6.29 4.99 25.88
CA CYS A 36 -7.27 3.89 25.98
C CYS A 36 -8.50 4.19 25.12
N LEU A 37 -9.09 5.38 25.31
CA LEU A 37 -10.25 5.83 24.54
C LEU A 37 -9.95 5.83 23.04
N TRP A 38 -8.83 6.41 22.61
CA TRP A 38 -8.50 6.49 21.19
C TRP A 38 -8.21 5.12 20.57
N TRP A 39 -7.55 4.21 21.29
CA TRP A 39 -7.36 2.84 20.79
C TRP A 39 -8.68 2.11 20.62
N TRP A 40 -9.56 2.23 21.60
CA TRP A 40 -10.90 1.67 21.52
C TRP A 40 -11.67 2.26 20.32
N SER A 41 -11.61 3.58 20.12
CA SER A 41 -12.28 4.24 18.99
C SER A 41 -11.76 3.77 17.62
N LEU A 42 -10.51 3.35 17.49
CA LEU A 42 -10.02 2.79 16.21
C LEU A 42 -10.73 1.49 15.80
N ASP A 43 -11.27 0.74 16.74
CA ASP A 43 -11.97 -0.53 16.48
C ASP A 43 -13.48 -0.39 16.50
N TYR A 44 -14.04 0.50 17.34
CA TYR A 44 -15.48 0.59 17.58
C TYR A 44 -16.13 1.89 17.10
N ALA A 45 -15.35 2.96 16.91
CA ALA A 45 -15.82 4.27 16.45
C ALA A 45 -14.90 4.80 15.32
N GLU A 46 -14.83 4.06 14.21
CA GLU A 46 -13.88 4.31 13.12
C GLU A 46 -13.95 5.74 12.57
N ASP A 47 -15.13 6.33 12.44
CA ASP A 47 -15.30 7.73 12.00
C ASP A 47 -15.07 8.77 13.10
N GLY A 48 -14.80 8.33 14.34
CA GLY A 48 -14.65 9.18 15.53
C GLY A 48 -15.99 9.64 16.09
N ASN A 49 -17.09 9.06 15.63
CA ASN A 49 -18.43 9.34 16.13
C ASN A 49 -18.75 8.44 17.33
N LEU A 50 -18.99 9.06 18.47
CA LEU A 50 -19.30 8.39 19.73
C LEU A 50 -20.80 8.41 20.06
N SER A 51 -21.66 8.95 19.20
CA SER A 51 -23.10 9.15 19.48
C SER A 51 -23.89 7.85 19.66
N ALA A 52 -23.30 6.72 19.29
CA ALA A 52 -23.90 5.39 19.49
C ALA A 52 -23.61 4.79 20.87
N PHE A 53 -22.75 5.44 21.66
CA PHE A 53 -22.24 4.97 22.94
C PHE A 53 -22.67 5.93 24.05
N ASP A 54 -23.04 5.39 25.20
CA ASP A 54 -23.38 6.21 26.35
C ASP A 54 -22.12 6.64 27.14
N ALA A 55 -22.30 7.42 28.20
CA ALA A 55 -21.18 7.90 28.99
C ALA A 55 -20.42 6.75 29.68
N GLU A 56 -21.11 5.68 30.07
CA GLU A 56 -20.52 4.50 30.71
C GLU A 56 -19.64 3.74 29.71
N ASP A 57 -20.13 3.50 28.49
CA ASP A 57 -19.35 2.91 27.41
C ASP A 57 -18.05 3.70 27.13
N ILE A 58 -18.13 5.03 27.16
CA ILE A 58 -16.97 5.92 26.94
C ILE A 58 -16.01 5.89 28.13
N ALA A 59 -16.51 5.79 29.35
CA ALA A 59 -15.69 5.65 30.56
C ALA A 59 -14.97 4.30 30.57
N ASP A 60 -15.67 3.20 30.27
CA ASP A 60 -15.11 1.86 30.14
C ASP A 60 -14.03 1.82 29.04
N ALA A 61 -14.31 2.42 27.87
CA ALA A 61 -13.34 2.54 26.78
C ALA A 61 -12.06 3.28 27.19
N ALA A 62 -12.18 4.25 28.10
CA ALA A 62 -11.08 5.03 28.63
C ALA A 62 -10.41 4.39 29.87
N GLU A 63 -10.88 3.23 30.34
CA GLU A 63 -10.48 2.61 31.61
C GLU A 63 -10.64 3.61 32.78
N TRP A 64 -11.77 4.31 32.83
CA TRP A 64 -12.09 5.31 33.86
C TRP A 64 -13.03 4.73 34.93
N ASP A 65 -12.53 4.61 36.16
CA ASP A 65 -13.29 4.05 37.30
C ASP A 65 -14.15 5.08 38.07
N GLY A 66 -14.20 6.34 37.60
CA GLY A 66 -14.91 7.42 38.29
C GLY A 66 -16.33 7.63 37.76
N ASP A 67 -16.87 8.83 37.99
CA ASP A 67 -18.17 9.21 37.42
C ASP A 67 -18.06 9.40 35.90
N ALA A 68 -18.87 8.65 35.14
CA ALA A 68 -18.83 8.60 33.68
C ALA A 68 -19.22 9.94 33.04
N ASP A 69 -20.31 10.54 33.53
CA ASP A 69 -20.80 11.84 33.06
C ASP A 69 -19.78 12.96 33.32
N ALA A 70 -19.14 12.96 34.50
CA ALA A 70 -18.05 13.88 34.81
C ALA A 70 -16.85 13.71 33.86
N PHE A 71 -16.51 12.48 33.48
CA PHE A 71 -15.42 12.20 32.53
C PHE A 71 -15.72 12.77 31.15
N VAL A 72 -16.89 12.47 30.59
CA VAL A 72 -17.30 12.98 29.28
C VAL A 72 -17.37 14.50 29.31
N SER A 73 -18.00 15.08 30.33
CA SER A 73 -18.11 16.54 30.50
C SER A 73 -16.72 17.19 30.59
N ALA A 74 -15.78 16.59 31.33
CA ALA A 74 -14.43 17.11 31.43
C ALA A 74 -13.70 17.10 30.07
N LEU A 75 -13.91 16.09 29.24
CA LEU A 75 -13.32 16.02 27.90
C LEU A 75 -13.98 16.99 26.91
N VAL A 76 -15.27 17.30 27.05
CA VAL A 76 -15.97 18.33 26.28
C VAL A 76 -15.50 19.74 26.69
N ASP A 77 -15.41 20.01 27.99
CA ASP A 77 -15.21 21.37 28.56
C ASP A 77 -13.74 21.75 28.81
N CYS A 78 -12.80 20.83 28.57
CA CYS A 78 -11.37 21.10 28.72
C CYS A 78 -10.84 22.17 27.75
N GLY A 79 -11.64 22.57 26.76
CA GLY A 79 -11.31 23.59 25.78
C GLY A 79 -11.32 25.03 26.34
N PRO A 80 -10.37 25.90 25.94
CA PRO A 80 -10.38 27.30 26.36
C PRO A 80 -11.50 28.09 25.67
N ALA A 81 -12.42 28.66 26.47
CA ALA A 81 -13.47 29.67 26.20
C ALA A 81 -14.20 29.61 24.84
N ASP A 82 -13.48 29.72 23.74
CA ASP A 82 -13.98 29.74 22.36
C ASP A 82 -13.62 28.48 21.56
N ARG A 83 -12.97 27.50 22.18
CA ARG A 83 -12.53 26.27 21.52
C ARG A 83 -13.09 25.04 22.23
N PRO A 84 -13.60 24.04 21.47
CA PRO A 84 -14.07 22.80 22.07
C PRO A 84 -12.92 21.97 22.64
N GLY A 85 -13.27 21.03 23.50
CA GLY A 85 -12.35 20.12 24.17
C GLY A 85 -11.75 19.04 23.27
N PHE A 86 -11.50 17.88 23.86
CA PHE A 86 -11.12 16.66 23.13
C PHE A 86 -12.33 16.00 22.49
N LEU A 87 -13.49 16.12 23.13
CA LEU A 87 -14.78 15.75 22.57
C LEU A 87 -15.55 17.01 22.17
N VAL A 88 -16.42 16.85 21.17
CA VAL A 88 -17.35 17.89 20.72
C VAL A 88 -18.73 17.28 20.69
N ASP A 89 -19.64 17.84 21.46
CA ASP A 89 -21.07 17.59 21.32
C ASP A 89 -21.66 18.66 20.39
N THR A 90 -22.21 18.23 19.26
CA THR A 90 -22.96 19.08 18.33
C THR A 90 -24.36 18.53 18.19
N ASP A 91 -25.33 19.18 18.84
CA ASP A 91 -26.75 18.83 18.79
C ASP A 91 -27.04 17.35 19.17
N GLY A 92 -26.33 16.82 20.16
CA GLY A 92 -26.46 15.43 20.61
C GLY A 92 -25.61 14.44 19.83
N VAL A 93 -24.77 14.93 18.91
CA VAL A 93 -23.77 14.12 18.20
C VAL A 93 -22.42 14.32 18.87
N LEU A 94 -21.99 13.34 19.67
CA LEU A 94 -20.70 13.35 20.35
C LEU A 94 -19.61 12.82 19.41
N THR A 95 -18.53 13.58 19.22
CA THR A 95 -17.44 13.23 18.31
C THR A 95 -16.07 13.53 18.90
N ILE A 96 -15.05 12.77 18.49
CA ILE A 96 -13.65 13.03 18.84
C ILE A 96 -13.11 14.14 17.93
N ARG A 97 -12.58 15.18 18.55
CA ARG A 97 -12.06 16.35 17.84
C ARG A 97 -10.84 16.00 17.00
N ASP A 98 -10.79 16.53 15.78
CA ASP A 98 -9.69 16.36 14.81
C ASP A 98 -9.36 14.88 14.52
N TRP A 99 -10.34 13.97 14.71
CA TRP A 99 -10.15 12.54 14.54
C TRP A 99 -9.61 12.18 13.16
N SER A 100 -10.16 12.76 12.09
CA SER A 100 -9.69 12.52 10.72
C SER A 100 -8.23 12.93 10.47
N GLN A 101 -7.68 13.85 11.27
CA GLN A 101 -6.30 14.30 11.16
C GLN A 101 -5.30 13.38 11.89
N TYR A 102 -5.73 12.75 12.98
CA TYR A 102 -4.85 11.99 13.89
C TYR A 102 -5.21 10.50 14.01
N GLY A 103 -6.49 10.15 14.19
CA GLY A 103 -6.96 8.76 14.26
C GLY A 103 -7.35 8.15 12.91
N GLY A 104 -8.01 8.92 12.05
CA GLY A 104 -8.60 8.46 10.78
C GLY A 104 -7.59 8.15 9.67
N LYS A 105 -6.34 8.61 9.77
CA LYS A 105 -5.30 8.32 8.77
C LYS A 105 -5.04 6.82 8.61
N TYR A 106 -5.22 6.02 9.65
CA TYR A 106 -4.97 4.57 9.64
C TYR A 106 -6.16 3.73 9.18
N ILE A 107 -7.35 4.33 9.13
CA ILE A 107 -8.60 3.67 8.76
C ILE A 107 -8.70 3.48 7.25
N THR A 108 -7.97 4.29 6.47
CA THR A 108 -7.89 4.19 5.01
C THR A 108 -7.49 2.80 4.52
N LYS A 109 -6.59 2.07 5.20
CA LYS A 109 -6.16 0.73 4.75
C LYS A 109 -7.17 -0.38 5.11
N ARG A 110 -7.93 -0.21 6.21
CA ARG A 110 -8.98 -1.15 6.66
C ARG A 110 -10.26 -0.95 5.86
N ASN A 111 -10.68 0.31 5.64
CA ASN A 111 -11.84 0.65 4.82
C ASN A 111 -11.63 0.28 3.36
N GLN A 112 -10.47 0.55 2.76
CA GLN A 112 -10.18 0.07 1.41
C GLN A 112 -10.27 -1.46 1.28
N SER A 113 -9.98 -2.22 2.33
CA SER A 113 -10.11 -3.68 2.32
C SER A 113 -11.57 -4.13 2.48
N ARG A 114 -12.34 -3.46 3.35
CA ARG A 114 -13.78 -3.70 3.55
C ARG A 114 -14.61 -3.28 2.33
N ASP A 115 -14.30 -2.14 1.72
CA ASP A 115 -14.94 -1.63 0.51
C ASP A 115 -14.65 -2.55 -0.67
N ARG A 116 -13.39 -2.96 -0.86
CA ARG A 116 -13.03 -3.99 -1.85
C ARG A 116 -13.83 -5.29 -1.64
N GLN A 117 -14.05 -5.70 -0.39
CA GLN A 117 -14.80 -6.92 -0.07
C GLN A 117 -16.32 -6.74 -0.18
N ARG A 118 -16.83 -5.51 -0.05
CA ARG A 118 -18.23 -5.14 -0.30
C ARG A 118 -18.50 -5.15 -1.80
N GLU A 119 -17.67 -4.44 -2.58
CA GLU A 119 -17.72 -4.42 -4.04
C GLU A 119 -17.58 -5.83 -4.64
N TYR A 120 -16.67 -6.65 -4.11
CA TYR A 120 -16.54 -8.05 -4.51
C TYR A 120 -17.83 -8.85 -4.27
N ARG A 121 -18.46 -8.69 -3.09
CA ARG A 121 -19.71 -9.36 -2.75
C ARG A 121 -20.88 -8.89 -3.61
N GLU A 122 -20.98 -7.59 -3.86
CA GLU A 122 -22.02 -7.01 -4.73
C GLU A 122 -21.84 -7.46 -6.19
N ARG A 123 -20.60 -7.49 -6.69
CA ARG A 123 -20.30 -7.99 -8.04
C ARG A 123 -20.59 -9.48 -8.18
N ASN A 124 -20.33 -10.28 -7.15
CA ASN A 124 -20.65 -11.71 -7.16
C ASN A 124 -22.15 -11.97 -7.01
N ALA A 125 -22.88 -11.18 -6.21
CA ALA A 125 -24.34 -11.26 -6.12
C ALA A 125 -24.99 -10.90 -7.47
N ALA A 126 -24.52 -9.84 -8.13
CA ALA A 126 -24.98 -9.46 -9.46
C ALA A 126 -24.66 -10.55 -10.51
N LYS A 127 -23.50 -11.22 -10.43
CA LYS A 127 -23.18 -12.36 -11.30
C LYS A 127 -24.05 -13.59 -11.02
N ALA A 128 -24.43 -13.84 -9.77
CA ALA A 128 -25.31 -14.94 -9.40
C ALA A 128 -26.73 -14.73 -9.92
N GLU A 129 -27.25 -13.50 -9.87
CA GLU A 129 -28.55 -13.15 -10.46
C GLU A 129 -28.56 -13.31 -11.99
N ASN A 130 -27.47 -12.95 -12.67
CA ASN A 130 -27.35 -13.11 -14.14
C ASN A 130 -27.17 -14.57 -14.59
N ASN A 131 -26.69 -15.47 -13.72
CA ASN A 131 -26.50 -16.89 -14.03
C ASN A 131 -27.71 -17.78 -13.68
N ALA A 132 -28.76 -17.22 -13.07
CA ALA A 132 -29.97 -17.94 -12.70
C ALA A 132 -30.79 -18.45 -13.90
N ASP A 133 -30.56 -17.90 -15.10
CA ASP A 133 -31.32 -18.24 -16.32
C ASP A 133 -30.67 -19.35 -17.18
N VAL A 134 -29.48 -19.83 -16.83
CA VAL A 134 -28.72 -20.82 -17.64
C VAL A 134 -28.83 -22.26 -17.10
N THR A 135 -29.42 -22.47 -15.93
CA THR A 135 -29.55 -23.81 -15.33
C THR A 135 -30.99 -24.32 -15.32
N ARG A 136 -31.51 -24.63 -16.51
CA ARG A 136 -32.64 -25.55 -16.69
C ARG A 136 -32.35 -26.56 -17.79
N TYR A 137 -31.62 -27.63 -17.46
CA TYR A 137 -31.93 -28.96 -18.00
C TYR A 137 -31.29 -30.05 -17.14
N ALA A 138 -32.12 -31.01 -16.74
CA ALA A 138 -31.74 -32.21 -15.99
C ALA A 138 -31.54 -33.41 -16.95
N SER A 139 -30.87 -34.46 -16.45
CA SER A 139 -30.45 -35.74 -17.10
C SER A 139 -29.09 -35.61 -17.82
N VAL A 140 -28.04 -36.40 -17.52
CA VAL A 140 -27.92 -37.87 -17.49
C VAL A 140 -26.88 -38.35 -16.45
N SER A 141 -27.02 -39.59 -15.97
CA SER A 141 -26.34 -40.25 -14.84
C SER A 141 -25.11 -41.17 -15.15
N ASN A 142 -24.19 -41.27 -14.17
CA ASN A 142 -23.23 -42.37 -13.79
C ASN A 142 -22.09 -42.77 -14.76
N THR A 143 -20.77 -42.87 -14.45
CA THR A 143 -19.92 -43.34 -13.30
C THR A 143 -18.44 -42.86 -13.52
N PRO A 144 -17.38 -43.32 -12.80
CA PRO A 144 -17.06 -43.26 -11.37
C PRO A 144 -15.79 -42.41 -11.05
N ARG A 145 -15.77 -41.86 -9.82
CA ARG A 145 -14.63 -41.40 -9.00
C ARG A 145 -13.26 -41.23 -9.69
N GLU A 146 -12.95 -39.99 -10.07
CA GLU A 146 -11.58 -39.50 -10.05
C GLU A 146 -11.58 -38.13 -9.34
N GLU A 147 -10.83 -38.07 -8.25
CA GLU A 147 -10.76 -36.95 -7.31
C GLU A 147 -9.96 -35.80 -7.95
N LYS A 148 -10.58 -35.08 -8.89
CA LYS A 148 -10.04 -33.82 -9.42
C LYS A 148 -10.67 -32.64 -8.69
N ARG A 149 -9.94 -32.16 -7.69
CA ARG A 149 -9.99 -30.80 -7.15
C ARG A 149 -9.92 -29.83 -8.33
N ARG A 150 -11.08 -29.34 -8.79
CA ARG A 150 -11.17 -28.42 -9.93
C ARG A 150 -11.23 -26.99 -9.40
N GLU A 151 -10.03 -26.43 -9.35
CA GLU A 151 -9.71 -25.02 -9.32
C GLU A 151 -9.97 -24.46 -10.72
N GLU A 152 -10.77 -23.39 -10.86
CA GLU A 152 -10.91 -22.52 -12.04
C GLU A 152 -11.85 -21.39 -11.57
N ASP A 153 -11.41 -20.14 -11.40
CA ASP A 153 -10.97 -19.28 -12.49
C ASP A 153 -9.92 -18.26 -11.98
N ARG A 154 -8.67 -18.72 -11.89
CA ARG A 154 -7.50 -17.84 -11.97
C ARG A 154 -7.09 -17.89 -13.43
N THR A 155 -7.14 -16.75 -14.09
CA THR A 155 -6.51 -16.51 -15.38
C THR A 155 -5.03 -16.89 -15.28
N GLU A 156 -4.68 -18.04 -15.85
CA GLU A 156 -3.32 -18.42 -16.20
C GLU A 156 -3.18 -18.29 -17.72
N ASP A 157 -2.29 -17.40 -18.18
CA ASP A 157 -1.20 -17.84 -19.06
C ASP A 157 -0.06 -16.82 -19.05
N ASN A 158 0.92 -17.03 -18.16
CA ASN A 158 2.33 -17.22 -18.51
C ASN A 158 3.17 -17.26 -17.21
N SER A 159 3.38 -18.48 -16.73
CA SER A 159 4.16 -18.79 -15.55
C SER A 159 5.64 -18.41 -15.76
N THR A 160 6.21 -17.68 -14.80
CA THR A 160 7.68 -17.57 -14.55
C THR A 160 8.48 -16.51 -15.34
N THR A 161 7.93 -15.79 -16.33
CA THR A 161 8.74 -14.86 -17.17
C THR A 161 8.27 -13.41 -17.20
N ASP A 162 7.29 -13.01 -16.36
CA ASP A 162 6.91 -11.59 -16.26
C ASP A 162 8.01 -10.80 -15.52
N PRO A 163 8.78 -9.93 -16.21
CA PRO A 163 9.92 -9.27 -15.59
C PRO A 163 9.50 -8.26 -14.52
N VAL A 164 8.25 -7.76 -14.58
CA VAL A 164 7.69 -6.90 -13.53
C VAL A 164 7.53 -7.73 -12.26
N ARG A 165 6.97 -8.94 -12.36
CA ARG A 165 6.82 -9.84 -11.20
C ARG A 165 8.17 -10.25 -10.60
N VAL A 166 9.18 -10.47 -11.43
CA VAL A 166 10.55 -10.80 -10.97
C VAL A 166 11.16 -9.62 -10.21
N ALA A 167 11.05 -8.41 -10.75
CA ALA A 167 11.56 -7.21 -10.08
C ALA A 167 10.79 -6.89 -8.78
N VAL A 168 9.47 -7.12 -8.74
CA VAL A 168 8.67 -7.00 -7.51
C VAL A 168 9.12 -8.01 -6.46
N ALA A 169 9.32 -9.28 -6.83
CA ALA A 169 9.80 -10.30 -5.91
C ALA A 169 11.20 -9.97 -5.35
N ALA A 170 12.10 -9.44 -6.19
CA ALA A 170 13.41 -8.97 -5.73
C ALA A 170 13.30 -7.79 -4.76
N TRP A 171 12.38 -6.86 -4.98
CA TRP A 171 12.12 -5.75 -4.07
C TRP A 171 11.61 -6.23 -2.70
N GLU A 172 10.64 -7.14 -2.69
CA GLU A 172 10.08 -7.71 -1.46
C GLU A 172 11.10 -8.55 -0.68
N SER A 173 12.03 -9.20 -1.37
CA SER A 173 13.13 -9.96 -0.74
C SER A 173 14.04 -9.10 0.14
N LEU A 174 14.08 -7.78 -0.10
CA LEU A 174 14.81 -6.82 0.72
C LEU A 174 14.08 -6.46 2.04
N GLY A 175 12.93 -7.08 2.32
CA GLY A 175 12.08 -6.80 3.47
C GLY A 175 11.28 -5.49 3.34
N LEU A 176 11.15 -4.96 2.13
CA LEU A 176 10.43 -3.73 1.85
C LEU A 176 9.03 -4.03 1.31
N THR A 177 8.01 -3.40 1.88
CA THR A 177 6.66 -3.44 1.30
C THR A 177 6.60 -2.53 0.08
N ILE A 178 6.17 -3.06 -1.06
CA ILE A 178 5.97 -2.24 -2.25
C ILE A 178 4.70 -1.38 -2.10
N ASN A 179 4.83 -0.07 -2.27
CA ASN A 179 3.68 0.83 -2.32
C ASN A 179 3.23 1.03 -3.79
N PRO A 180 2.00 1.50 -4.06
CA PRO A 180 1.49 1.64 -5.43
C PRO A 180 2.34 2.54 -6.34
N PHE A 181 2.95 3.59 -5.78
CA PHE A 181 3.81 4.51 -6.55
C PHE A 181 5.12 3.85 -6.95
N THR A 182 5.80 3.16 -6.02
CA THR A 182 7.01 2.38 -6.30
C THR A 182 6.73 1.23 -7.25
N PHE A 183 5.56 0.59 -7.16
CA PHE A 183 5.13 -0.41 -8.13
C PHE A 183 5.01 0.19 -9.54
N GLN A 184 4.37 1.36 -9.68
CA GLN A 184 4.29 2.06 -10.97
C GLN A 184 5.67 2.42 -11.53
N GLN A 185 6.58 2.92 -10.69
CA GLN A 185 7.95 3.24 -11.10
C GLN A 185 8.74 2.01 -11.54
N LEU A 186 8.56 0.90 -10.84
CA LEU A 186 9.20 -0.38 -11.14
C LEU A 186 8.66 -0.98 -12.44
N ALA A 187 7.35 -0.99 -12.64
CA ALA A 187 6.72 -1.44 -13.88
C ALA A 187 7.18 -0.59 -15.08
N ALA A 188 7.16 0.75 -14.94
CA ALA A 188 7.62 1.64 -15.99
C ALA A 188 9.11 1.44 -16.33
N ALA A 189 9.97 1.23 -15.33
CA ALA A 189 11.37 0.91 -15.56
C ALA A 189 11.55 -0.44 -16.27
N VAL A 190 10.76 -1.45 -15.90
CA VAL A 190 10.80 -2.76 -16.58
C VAL A 190 10.37 -2.62 -18.04
N ASP A 191 9.30 -1.88 -18.34
CA ASP A 191 8.85 -1.65 -19.71
C ASP A 191 9.93 -0.95 -20.54
N GLU A 192 10.52 0.12 -20.00
CA GLU A 192 11.57 0.91 -20.65
C GLU A 192 12.85 0.08 -20.93
N TRP A 193 13.26 -0.78 -20.00
CA TRP A 193 14.41 -1.66 -20.18
C TRP A 193 14.09 -2.91 -21.03
N SER A 194 12.81 -3.30 -21.10
CA SER A 194 12.35 -4.35 -22.03
C SER A 194 12.47 -3.89 -23.48
N GLU A 195 12.17 -2.62 -23.79
CA GLU A 195 12.39 -2.03 -25.12
C GLU A 195 13.87 -2.05 -25.52
N SER A 196 14.77 -1.94 -24.54
CA SER A 196 16.22 -2.00 -24.72
C SER A 196 16.78 -3.43 -24.73
N GLY A 197 15.93 -4.45 -24.56
CA GLY A 197 16.32 -5.87 -24.55
C GLY A 197 16.93 -6.39 -23.24
N HIS A 198 16.89 -5.60 -22.16
CA HIS A 198 17.54 -5.91 -20.88
C HIS A 198 16.62 -5.75 -19.65
N PRO A 199 15.44 -6.39 -19.62
CA PRO A 199 14.51 -6.29 -18.48
C PRO A 199 15.13 -6.76 -17.14
N GLU A 200 16.13 -7.64 -17.19
CA GLU A 200 16.87 -8.15 -16.03
C GLU A 200 17.65 -7.07 -15.27
N TYR A 201 17.96 -5.92 -15.90
CA TYR A 201 18.73 -4.84 -15.27
C TYR A 201 17.99 -4.22 -14.08
N VAL A 202 16.65 -4.17 -14.13
CA VAL A 202 15.86 -3.64 -13.01
C VAL A 202 16.03 -4.54 -11.78
N THR A 203 15.97 -5.86 -11.98
CA THR A 203 16.17 -6.84 -10.90
C THR A 203 17.58 -6.77 -10.33
N LEU A 204 18.60 -6.73 -11.20
CA LEU A 204 20.00 -6.64 -10.79
C LEU A 204 20.30 -5.33 -10.03
N ALA A 205 19.71 -4.22 -10.44
CA ALA A 205 19.85 -2.93 -9.75
C ALA A 205 19.21 -2.96 -8.34
N ILE A 206 18.08 -3.65 -8.18
CA ILE A 206 17.42 -3.85 -6.88
C ILE A 206 18.30 -4.69 -5.96
N GLU A 207 18.85 -5.81 -6.44
CA GLU A 207 19.75 -6.64 -5.66
C GLU A 207 21.02 -5.89 -5.23
N GLU A 208 21.60 -5.09 -6.12
CA GLU A 208 22.78 -4.28 -5.84
C GLU A 208 22.49 -3.18 -4.80
N ALA A 209 21.33 -2.53 -4.89
CA ALA A 209 20.85 -1.62 -3.87
C ALA A 209 20.71 -2.31 -2.49
N GLY A 210 20.22 -3.55 -2.49
CA GLY A 210 20.16 -4.42 -1.31
C GLY A 210 21.53 -4.69 -0.69
N ARG A 211 22.51 -5.09 -1.50
CA ARG A 211 23.90 -5.37 -1.05
C ARG A 211 24.58 -4.15 -0.45
N GLN A 212 24.39 -2.97 -1.05
CA GLN A 212 24.94 -1.72 -0.53
C GLN A 212 24.14 -1.15 0.66
N ASN A 213 23.12 -1.88 1.12
CA ASN A 213 22.20 -1.48 2.17
C ASN A 213 21.51 -0.11 1.91
N LYS A 214 21.36 0.24 0.63
CA LYS A 214 20.72 1.47 0.15
C LYS A 214 19.41 1.12 -0.55
N ARG A 215 18.45 0.65 0.26
CA ARG A 215 17.18 0.06 -0.19
C ARG A 215 16.16 1.17 -0.52
N SER A 216 16.47 2.02 -1.49
CA SER A 216 15.59 3.09 -1.95
C SER A 216 15.47 3.10 -3.47
N TRP A 217 14.29 3.48 -3.97
CA TRP A 217 14.05 3.53 -5.41
C TRP A 217 14.98 4.54 -6.09
N ALA A 218 15.24 5.68 -5.44
CA ALA A 218 16.19 6.69 -5.94
C ALA A 218 17.60 6.12 -6.14
N TYR A 219 18.02 5.15 -5.31
CA TYR A 219 19.31 4.49 -5.48
C TYR A 219 19.30 3.52 -6.66
N VAL A 220 18.24 2.72 -6.79
CA VAL A 220 18.02 1.81 -7.94
C VAL A 220 17.98 2.59 -9.25
N GLU A 221 17.24 3.69 -9.30
CA GLU A 221 17.16 4.59 -10.45
C GLU A 221 18.54 5.18 -10.80
N GLY A 222 19.35 5.54 -9.80
CA GLY A 222 20.72 5.99 -9.99
C GLY A 222 21.65 4.92 -10.60
N ILE A 223 21.43 3.64 -10.26
CA ILE A 223 22.14 2.52 -10.89
C ILE A 223 21.70 2.38 -12.35
N LEU A 224 20.40 2.36 -12.62
CA LEU A 224 19.86 2.23 -13.98
C LEU A 224 20.30 3.39 -14.89
N LYS A 225 20.32 4.63 -14.39
CA LYS A 225 20.83 5.80 -15.14
C LYS A 225 22.30 5.64 -15.54
N ARG A 226 23.12 5.08 -14.65
CA ARG A 226 24.53 4.78 -14.93
C ARG A 226 24.67 3.68 -15.99
N CYS A 227 23.89 2.61 -15.87
CA CYS A 227 23.85 1.52 -16.85
C CYS A 227 23.45 2.02 -18.24
N ARG A 228 22.52 2.99 -18.32
CA ARG A 228 22.15 3.66 -19.58
C ARG A 228 23.30 4.47 -20.17
N ALA A 229 24.05 5.20 -19.35
CA ALA A 229 25.16 6.04 -19.81
C ALA A 229 26.37 5.21 -20.27
N ASP A 230 26.69 4.14 -19.54
CA ASP A 230 27.89 3.33 -19.76
C ASP A 230 27.63 2.11 -20.68
N GLY A 231 26.36 1.81 -20.99
CA GLY A 231 25.96 0.63 -21.77
C GLY A 231 26.28 -0.69 -21.08
N THR A 232 26.43 -0.70 -19.75
CA THR A 232 26.89 -1.85 -18.96
C THR A 232 25.82 -2.30 -17.97
N ALA A 233 25.82 -3.60 -17.67
CA ALA A 233 24.90 -4.18 -16.69
C ALA A 233 25.14 -3.65 -15.26
N PRO A 234 24.10 -3.59 -14.41
CA PRO A 234 24.25 -3.30 -12.99
C PRO A 234 25.20 -4.30 -12.35
N SER A 235 26.27 -3.85 -11.72
CA SER A 235 27.32 -4.76 -11.26
C SER A 235 26.92 -5.55 -10.02
N TYR A 236 26.60 -6.83 -10.19
CA TYR A 236 27.16 -7.93 -9.39
C TYR A 236 27.28 -9.18 -10.27
N THR A 237 28.51 -9.51 -10.66
CA THR A 237 28.88 -10.74 -11.37
C THR A 237 29.24 -11.82 -10.35
N ASN A 238 28.42 -12.86 -10.22
CA ASN A 238 28.93 -14.16 -9.80
C ASN A 238 29.65 -14.77 -11.01
N GLY A 239 30.98 -14.69 -11.01
CA GLY A 239 31.89 -15.51 -11.81
C GLY A 239 31.42 -15.95 -13.20
N GLU A 240 31.35 -15.01 -14.15
CA GLU A 240 31.58 -15.15 -15.59
C GLU A 240 31.05 -13.86 -16.23
N THR A 241 31.95 -12.97 -16.64
CA THR A 241 31.57 -11.82 -17.45
C THR A 241 31.13 -12.32 -18.82
N LYS A 242 29.83 -12.57 -18.99
CA LYS A 242 29.25 -12.48 -20.33
C LYS A 242 29.16 -11.00 -20.66
N LYS A 243 30.07 -10.55 -21.52
CA LYS A 243 29.92 -9.29 -22.25
C LYS A 243 28.53 -9.36 -22.89
N ALA A 244 27.65 -8.40 -22.59
CA ALA A 244 26.41 -8.27 -23.33
C ALA A 244 26.77 -8.11 -24.81
N ASP A 245 26.10 -8.84 -25.69
CA ASP A 245 26.17 -8.56 -27.13
C ASP A 245 25.79 -7.09 -27.32
N ALA A 246 26.64 -6.34 -28.02
CA ALA A 246 26.44 -4.91 -28.23
C ALA A 246 25.04 -4.67 -28.84
N PRO A 247 24.31 -3.62 -28.41
CA PRO A 247 23.04 -3.28 -29.02
C PRO A 247 23.25 -3.06 -30.52
N ALA A 248 22.40 -3.68 -31.35
CA ALA A 248 22.46 -3.50 -32.80
C ALA A 248 22.14 -2.04 -33.12
N VAL A 249 23.14 -1.29 -33.58
CA VAL A 249 22.98 0.11 -33.98
C VAL A 249 22.62 0.11 -35.47
N PRO A 250 21.59 0.86 -35.91
CA PRO A 250 21.35 1.05 -37.32
C PRO A 250 22.54 1.81 -37.93
N VAL A 251 23.21 1.18 -38.89
CA VAL A 251 24.30 1.79 -39.67
C VAL A 251 23.82 1.93 -41.10
N LYS A 252 24.01 3.11 -41.68
CA LYS A 252 23.75 3.36 -43.08
C LYS A 252 24.96 2.96 -43.91
N ILE A 253 24.75 2.11 -44.90
CA ILE A 253 25.78 1.63 -45.81
C ILE A 253 25.35 1.94 -47.22
N ASP A 254 26.26 2.56 -47.98
CA ASP A 254 26.10 2.82 -49.40
C ASP A 254 26.51 1.58 -50.20
N ILE A 255 25.54 0.95 -50.85
CA ILE A 255 25.76 -0.22 -51.70
C ILE A 255 26.01 0.26 -53.12
N LEU A 256 27.22 0.00 -53.61
CA LEU A 256 27.63 0.33 -54.98
C LEU A 256 27.40 -0.88 -55.88
N TRP A 257 26.45 -0.75 -56.80
CA TRP A 257 26.09 -1.80 -57.75
C TRP A 257 27.04 -1.82 -58.95
N GLY A 258 27.13 -2.95 -59.63
CA GLY A 258 28.08 -3.16 -60.75
C GLY A 258 27.87 -2.26 -61.97
N ASP A 259 26.75 -1.51 -62.02
CA ASP A 259 26.44 -0.49 -63.02
C ASP A 259 26.84 0.93 -62.58
N GLY A 260 27.47 1.07 -61.40
CA GLY A 260 27.94 2.34 -60.85
C GLY A 260 26.90 3.12 -60.05
N THR A 261 25.71 2.57 -59.82
CA THR A 261 24.68 3.21 -58.98
C THR A 261 24.94 2.96 -57.49
N VAL A 262 24.64 3.96 -56.64
CA VAL A 262 24.81 3.90 -55.18
C VAL A 262 23.44 3.96 -54.51
N GLU A 263 23.13 2.99 -53.66
CA GLU A 263 21.89 2.92 -52.88
C GLU A 263 22.20 2.90 -51.38
N GLU A 264 21.67 3.87 -50.63
CA GLU A 264 21.84 3.97 -49.17
C GLU A 264 20.84 3.04 -48.47
N LYS A 265 21.33 2.02 -47.76
CA LYS A 265 20.49 1.11 -46.96
C LYS A 265 20.85 1.14 -45.49
N GLU A 266 19.82 1.18 -44.67
CA GLU A 266 19.92 1.09 -43.22
C GLU A 266 19.92 -0.37 -42.81
N VAL A 267 21.03 -0.85 -42.25
CA VAL A 267 21.21 -2.24 -41.84
C VAL A 267 21.57 -2.27 -40.35
N LEU A 268 20.96 -3.19 -39.62
CA LEU A 268 21.29 -3.46 -38.22
C LEU A 268 22.64 -4.18 -38.16
N ALA A 269 23.69 -3.46 -37.79
CA ALA A 269 25.03 -4.02 -37.63
C ALA A 269 25.29 -4.37 -36.16
N ARG A 270 25.85 -5.56 -35.92
CA ARG A 270 26.44 -5.93 -34.64
C ARG A 270 27.88 -5.43 -34.64
N VAL A 271 28.24 -4.56 -33.70
CA VAL A 271 29.61 -4.02 -33.51
C VAL A 271 30.38 -4.89 -32.54
#